data_AF-A0A1V4ALG7-F1
#
_entry.id   AF-A0A1V4ALG7-F1
#
_cell.length_a   1.000
_cell.length_b   1.000
_cell.length_c   1.000
_cell.angle_alpha   90.00
_cell.angle_beta   90.00
_cell.angle_gamma   90.00
#
_symmetry.space_group_name_H-M   'P 1'
#
loop_
_entity.id
_entity.type
_entity.pdbx_description
1 polymer ?
#
loop_
_entity_poly.entity_id
_entity_poly.type
_entity_poly.pdbx_seq_one_letter_code
_entity_poly.pdbx_strand_id
1 'polypeptide(L)'
;MPWDKQSCDTLGVCASHSRVRSNMMAKNSDRPIAEAQPLVWFPAAVHASGEKLDCSGFVIPQASRTYGVLGSKPYWIWGFEMGVNDRGVVIGNEAEYSRDFGKEKDEGLLGMDLLRLGLERGATAHEALDVIVELLSATARTTTPTRCTTRVTRTRS
;
A
#
# COMPACT_ATOMS: atom_id res chain seq x y z
N MET A 1 16.92 17.73 -12.86
CA MET A 1 17.35 16.43 -12.33
C MET A 1 16.60 15.38 -13.11
N PRO A 2 17.26 14.44 -13.77
CA PRO A 2 16.53 13.35 -14.40
C PRO A 2 16.01 12.47 -13.24
N TRP A 3 14.70 12.24 -13.22
CA TRP A 3 13.99 11.48 -12.18
C TRP A 3 14.20 9.96 -12.31
N ASP A 4 15.15 9.56 -13.17
CA ASP A 4 15.47 8.19 -13.59
C ASP A 4 16.44 7.46 -12.64
N LYS A 5 16.83 8.07 -11.52
CA LYS A 5 17.84 7.54 -10.58
C LYS A 5 17.39 7.45 -9.13
N GLN A 6 16.11 7.66 -8.86
CA GLN A 6 15.54 7.44 -7.53
C GLN A 6 14.84 6.08 -7.58
N SER A 7 15.27 5.18 -6.70
CA SER A 7 14.65 3.89 -6.49
C SER A 7 14.54 3.69 -5.00
N CYS A 8 13.42 3.14 -4.57
CA CYS A 8 13.25 2.63 -3.21
C CYS A 8 14.20 1.44 -2.97
N ASP A 9 14.48 1.18 -1.69
CA ASP A 9 15.12 -0.05 -1.24
C ASP A 9 14.17 -0.79 -0.31
N THR A 10 13.95 -2.08 -0.54
CA THR A 10 13.08 -2.92 0.31
C THR A 10 13.79 -4.19 0.75
N LEU A 11 13.76 -4.47 2.06
CA LEU A 11 14.26 -5.69 2.70
C LEU A 11 13.12 -6.40 3.44
N GLY A 12 12.90 -7.67 3.14
CA GLY A 12 12.01 -8.55 3.89
C GLY A 12 12.79 -9.73 4.49
N VAL A 13 12.58 -10.00 5.78
CA VAL A 13 13.19 -11.13 6.49
C VAL A 13 12.11 -11.98 7.13
N CYS A 14 12.04 -13.26 6.75
CA CYS A 14 11.11 -14.20 7.36
C CYS A 14 11.51 -14.51 8.81
N ALA A 15 10.53 -14.82 9.66
CA ALA A 15 10.74 -15.22 11.05
C ALA A 15 11.79 -16.34 11.23
N SER A 16 11.84 -17.30 10.30
CA SER A 16 12.83 -18.39 10.31
C SER A 16 14.28 -17.92 10.16
N HIS A 17 14.50 -16.76 9.55
CA HIS A 17 15.81 -16.15 9.30
C HIS A 17 16.06 -14.92 10.18
N SER A 18 15.21 -14.69 11.18
CA SER A 18 15.29 -13.56 12.12
C SER A 18 15.72 -14.03 13.49
N ARG A 19 16.68 -13.33 14.12
CA ARG A 19 17.10 -13.60 15.51
C ARG A 19 15.94 -13.46 16.49
N VAL A 20 15.00 -12.55 16.21
CA VAL A 20 13.83 -12.29 17.05
C VAL A 20 12.63 -13.17 16.70
N ARG A 21 12.77 -14.12 15.77
CA ARG A 21 11.71 -15.04 15.32
C ARG A 21 10.42 -14.35 14.87
N SER A 22 10.54 -13.12 14.35
CA SER A 22 9.44 -12.36 13.75
C SER A 22 9.76 -12.02 12.30
N ASN A 23 8.72 -11.90 11.49
CA ASN A 23 8.84 -11.29 10.16
C ASN A 23 9.25 -9.82 10.33
N MET A 24 10.16 -9.35 9.48
CA MET A 24 10.62 -7.97 9.46
C MET A 24 10.53 -7.44 8.03
N MET A 25 10.10 -6.18 7.92
CA MET A 25 10.14 -5.41 6.69
C MET A 25 10.88 -4.11 6.99
N ALA A 26 11.80 -3.73 6.12
CA ALA A 26 12.43 -2.42 6.13
C ALA A 26 12.33 -1.85 4.72
N LYS A 27 12.04 -0.56 4.65
CA LYS A 27 11.92 0.16 3.38
C LYS A 27 12.56 1.53 3.53
N ASN A 28 13.36 1.91 2.54
CA ASN A 28 13.79 3.28 2.34
C ASN A 28 12.95 3.89 1.21
N SER A 29 12.38 5.07 1.44
CA SER A 29 11.53 5.76 0.46
C SER A 29 12.35 6.85 -0.22
N ASP A 30 12.39 6.82 -1.54
CA ASP A 30 13.11 7.74 -2.40
C ASP A 30 12.27 9.00 -2.66
N ARG A 31 12.13 9.84 -1.61
CA ARG A 31 11.35 11.07 -1.71
C ARG A 31 12.21 12.31 -1.84
N PRO A 32 11.68 13.37 -2.47
CA PRO A 32 12.30 14.68 -2.41
C PRO A 32 12.54 15.14 -0.96
N ILE A 33 13.66 15.81 -0.71
CA ILE A 33 14.06 16.33 0.62
C ILE A 33 12.95 17.17 1.29
N ALA A 34 12.19 17.93 0.49
CA ALA A 34 11.15 18.80 0.98
C ALA A 34 9.80 18.10 1.25
N GLU A 35 9.72 16.78 1.03
CA GLU A 35 8.48 16.04 1.21
C GLU A 35 8.44 15.33 2.57
N ALA A 36 7.73 15.95 3.51
CA ALA A 36 7.55 15.38 4.84
C ALA A 36 6.77 14.06 4.77
N GLN A 37 7.23 13.08 5.55
CA GLN A 37 6.58 11.78 5.73
C GLN A 37 6.15 11.55 7.19
N PRO A 38 5.06 12.19 7.67
CA PRO A 38 4.57 11.96 9.02
C PRO A 38 4.16 10.50 9.23
N LEU A 39 4.44 10.00 10.44
CA LEU A 39 3.90 8.76 10.96
C LEU A 39 2.52 9.04 11.56
N VAL A 40 1.47 8.40 11.04
CA VAL A 40 0.07 8.66 11.39
C VAL A 40 -0.64 7.39 11.80
N TRP A 41 -1.48 7.49 12.84
CA TRP A 41 -2.33 6.41 13.33
C TRP A 41 -3.79 6.69 13.00
N PHE A 42 -4.47 5.70 12.43
CA PHE A 42 -5.93 5.68 12.25
C PHE A 42 -6.50 4.50 13.03
N PRO A 43 -7.46 4.74 13.95
CA PRO A 43 -8.08 3.66 14.69
C PRO A 43 -8.98 2.81 13.79
N ALA A 44 -9.22 1.56 14.20
CA ALA A 44 -10.23 0.70 13.59
C ALA A 44 -11.61 1.39 13.63
N ALA A 45 -12.39 1.23 12.58
CA ALA A 45 -13.69 1.89 12.45
C ALA A 45 -14.76 0.96 11.87
N VAL A 46 -16.01 1.34 12.11
CA VAL A 46 -17.21 0.76 11.48
C VAL A 46 -17.88 1.87 10.67
N HIS A 47 -18.22 1.57 9.43
CA HIS A 47 -18.74 2.54 8.47
C HIS A 47 -20.20 2.27 8.13
N ALA A 48 -20.91 3.31 7.70
CA ALA A 48 -22.31 3.19 7.33
C ALA A 48 -22.47 2.40 6.01
N SER A 49 -23.61 1.72 5.86
CA SER A 49 -23.93 1.02 4.62
C SER A 49 -24.02 2.01 3.45
N GLY A 50 -23.32 1.72 2.36
CA GLY A 50 -23.29 2.58 1.17
C GLY A 50 -22.42 3.83 1.29
N GLU A 51 -21.67 3.97 2.39
CA GLU A 51 -20.68 5.04 2.56
C GLU A 51 -19.64 4.97 1.43
N LYS A 52 -19.17 6.14 1.00
CA LYS A 52 -18.15 6.30 -0.03
C LYS A 52 -16.88 6.86 0.59
N LEU A 53 -15.74 6.46 0.02
CA LEU A 53 -14.42 6.89 0.44
C LEU A 53 -13.71 7.56 -0.74
N ASP A 54 -13.21 8.76 -0.53
CA ASP A 54 -12.34 9.47 -1.49
C ASP A 54 -10.88 9.14 -1.20
N CYS A 55 -10.22 8.48 -2.16
CA CYS A 55 -8.81 8.12 -2.12
C CYS A 55 -8.06 8.97 -3.14
N SER A 56 -7.43 10.05 -2.70
CA SER A 56 -6.59 10.92 -3.54
C SER A 56 -7.30 11.42 -4.82
N GLY A 57 -8.61 11.67 -4.77
CA GLY A 57 -9.44 12.08 -5.91
C GLY A 57 -10.17 10.94 -6.61
N PHE A 58 -10.02 9.69 -6.17
CA PHE A 58 -10.72 8.52 -6.70
C PHE A 58 -11.70 7.95 -5.66
N VAL A 59 -13.00 7.94 -5.99
CA VAL A 59 -14.05 7.55 -5.04
C VAL A 59 -14.43 6.08 -5.19
N ILE A 60 -14.39 5.32 -4.09
CA ILE A 60 -14.78 3.91 -4.02
C ILE A 60 -15.84 3.65 -2.94
N PRO A 61 -16.54 2.50 -2.98
CA PRO A 61 -17.32 2.04 -1.83
C PRO A 61 -16.44 1.82 -0.60
N GLN A 62 -16.92 2.29 0.55
CA GLN A 62 -16.28 2.06 1.83
C GLN A 62 -16.57 0.63 2.34
N ALA A 63 -15.59 0.01 3.00
CA ALA A 63 -15.78 -1.27 3.68
C ALA A 63 -16.56 -1.07 4.97
N SER A 64 -17.41 -2.03 5.34
CA SER A 64 -18.22 -1.93 6.56
C SER A 64 -17.38 -1.83 7.84
N ARG A 65 -16.16 -2.39 7.83
CA ARG A 65 -15.18 -2.35 8.92
C ARG A 65 -13.78 -2.17 8.38
N THR A 66 -12.96 -1.46 9.13
CA THR A 66 -11.54 -1.27 8.87
C THR A 66 -10.71 -1.60 10.10
N TYR A 67 -9.53 -2.18 9.90
CA TYR A 67 -8.52 -2.39 10.93
C TYR A 67 -7.83 -1.06 11.27
N GLY A 68 -7.30 -0.95 12.49
CA GLY A 68 -6.47 0.17 12.86
C GLY A 68 -5.13 0.10 12.15
N VAL A 69 -4.64 1.22 11.62
CA VAL A 69 -3.43 1.28 10.80
C VAL A 69 -2.48 2.39 11.25
N LEU A 70 -1.20 2.05 11.35
CA LEU A 70 -0.09 2.99 11.55
C LEU A 70 0.70 3.07 10.25
N GLY A 71 0.84 4.24 9.67
CA GLY A 71 1.51 4.40 8.37
C GLY A 71 2.36 5.65 8.26
N SER A 72 3.42 5.56 7.47
CA SER A 72 4.16 6.70 6.95
C SER A 72 3.59 7.09 5.59
N LYS A 73 3.45 8.39 5.33
CA LYS A 73 2.89 8.89 4.05
C LYS A 73 3.45 10.24 3.65
N PRO A 74 3.57 10.55 2.35
CA PRO A 74 3.64 11.92 1.86
C PRO A 74 2.53 12.77 2.48
N TYR A 75 2.86 13.97 2.94
CA TYR A 75 1.88 14.84 3.62
C TYR A 75 0.64 15.19 2.79
N TRP A 76 0.73 15.09 1.46
CA TRP A 76 -0.28 15.57 0.51
C TRP A 76 -1.19 14.47 -0.08
N ILE A 77 -0.84 13.19 0.07
CA ILE A 77 -1.63 12.08 -0.49
C ILE A 77 -2.64 11.54 0.54
N TRP A 78 -3.64 10.74 0.14
CA TRP A 78 -4.50 10.01 1.09
C TRP A 78 -3.86 8.72 1.61
N GLY A 79 -3.26 7.93 0.72
CA GLY A 79 -2.63 6.64 0.99
C GLY A 79 -1.33 6.69 1.80
N PHE A 80 -0.65 5.55 1.86
CA PHE A 80 0.56 5.32 2.63
C PHE A 80 1.72 4.86 1.75
N GLU A 81 2.93 5.24 2.14
CA GLU A 81 4.17 4.74 1.54
C GLU A 81 4.62 3.43 2.18
N MET A 82 4.38 3.28 3.48
CA MET A 82 4.53 2.02 4.20
C MET A 82 3.67 2.06 5.46
N GLY A 83 3.24 0.90 5.95
CA GLY A 83 2.47 0.85 7.18
C GLY A 83 2.27 -0.56 7.72
N VAL A 84 1.66 -0.62 8.91
CA VAL A 84 1.29 -1.83 9.63
C VAL A 84 -0.12 -1.68 10.18
N ASN A 85 -0.90 -2.77 10.20
CA ASN A 85 -2.21 -2.78 10.84
C ASN A 85 -2.19 -3.50 12.21
N ASP A 86 -3.29 -3.37 12.97
CA ASP A 86 -3.47 -4.00 14.28
C ASP A 86 -3.54 -5.55 14.24
N ARG A 87 -3.54 -6.13 13.03
CA ARG A 87 -3.45 -7.58 12.77
C ARG A 87 -2.01 -8.04 12.51
N GLY A 88 -1.04 -7.12 12.47
CA GLY A 88 0.37 -7.40 12.22
C GLY A 88 0.73 -7.56 10.74
N VAL A 89 -0.15 -7.14 9.82
CA VAL A 89 0.15 -7.08 8.38
C VAL A 89 0.97 -5.83 8.12
N VAL A 90 2.10 -5.99 7.42
CA VAL A 90 2.98 -4.89 7.01
C VAL A 90 3.02 -4.82 5.49
N ILE A 91 2.88 -3.62 4.93
CA ILE A 91 2.97 -3.38 3.49
C ILE A 91 3.85 -2.15 3.24
N GLY A 92 4.72 -2.23 2.23
CA GLY A 92 5.52 -1.12 1.70
C GLY A 92 5.24 -0.92 0.21
N ASN A 93 5.11 0.33 -0.21
CA ASN A 93 4.97 0.72 -1.60
C ASN A 93 6.36 0.74 -2.24
N GLU A 94 6.49 0.30 -3.48
CA GLU A 94 7.76 0.29 -4.19
C GLU A 94 7.58 1.03 -5.52
N ALA A 95 8.42 2.03 -5.77
CA ALA A 95 8.43 2.77 -7.02
C ALA A 95 9.21 1.97 -8.07
N GLU A 96 8.48 1.33 -8.98
CA GLU A 96 9.06 0.57 -10.09
C GLU A 96 8.52 1.11 -11.41
N TYR A 97 9.43 1.50 -12.30
CA TYR A 97 9.07 2.05 -13.60
C TYR A 97 8.86 0.94 -14.63
N SER A 98 7.69 0.94 -15.28
CA SER A 98 7.41 0.01 -16.37
C SER A 98 8.21 0.36 -17.62
N ARG A 99 8.54 -0.66 -18.42
CA ARG A 99 9.12 -0.46 -19.76
C ARG A 99 8.09 -0.01 -20.80
N ASP A 100 6.80 -0.14 -20.49
CA ASP A 100 5.67 0.28 -21.34
C ASP A 100 5.28 1.75 -21.07
N PHE A 101 6.23 2.67 -21.16
CA PHE A 101 5.97 4.11 -20.98
C PHE A 101 4.91 4.62 -21.98
N GLY A 102 3.94 5.39 -21.49
CA GLY A 102 2.90 6.03 -22.31
C GLY A 102 1.65 5.19 -22.59
N LYS A 103 1.54 3.98 -22.02
CA LYS A 103 0.29 3.17 -22.03
C LYS A 103 -0.48 3.24 -20.70
N GLU A 104 -0.02 4.09 -19.79
CA GLU A 104 -0.67 4.34 -18.51
C GLU A 104 -2.01 5.03 -18.76
N LYS A 105 -3.04 4.63 -18.02
CA LYS A 105 -4.32 5.31 -18.04
C LYS A 105 -4.35 6.25 -16.84
N ASP A 106 -4.79 7.48 -17.07
CA ASP A 106 -4.80 8.55 -16.05
C ASP A 106 -5.84 8.33 -14.92
N GLU A 107 -6.57 7.20 -14.93
CA GLU A 107 -7.67 6.94 -14.01
C GLU A 107 -7.47 5.65 -13.22
N GLY A 108 -7.37 5.77 -11.89
CA GLY A 108 -7.33 4.63 -10.97
C GLY A 108 -6.83 5.00 -9.58
N LEU A 109 -6.90 4.02 -8.67
CA LEU A 109 -6.26 4.14 -7.36
C LEU A 109 -4.73 4.14 -7.50
N LEU A 110 -4.06 5.00 -6.73
CA LEU A 110 -2.61 5.01 -6.67
C LEU A 110 -2.09 3.80 -5.89
N GLY A 111 -0.85 3.37 -6.16
CA GLY A 111 -0.20 2.28 -5.39
C GLY A 111 -0.20 2.54 -3.88
N MET A 112 0.00 3.79 -3.47
CA MET A 112 -0.07 4.21 -2.07
C MET A 112 -1.49 4.12 -1.48
N ASP A 113 -2.53 4.36 -2.28
CA ASP A 113 -3.92 4.21 -1.82
C ASP A 113 -4.27 2.72 -1.66
N LEU A 114 -3.89 1.90 -2.64
CA LEU A 114 -4.05 0.44 -2.59
C LEU A 114 -3.36 -0.17 -1.35
N LEU A 115 -2.16 0.31 -1.02
CA LEU A 115 -1.43 -0.11 0.17
C LEU A 115 -2.25 0.11 1.44
N ARG A 116 -2.78 1.33 1.62
CA ARG A 116 -3.56 1.66 2.80
C ARG A 116 -4.86 0.87 2.84
N LEU A 117 -5.56 0.73 1.71
CA LEU A 117 -6.79 -0.05 1.62
C LEU A 117 -6.56 -1.53 1.94
N GLY A 118 -5.44 -2.11 1.49
CA GLY A 118 -5.04 -3.47 1.84
C GLY A 118 -4.82 -3.64 3.35
N LEU A 119 -4.14 -2.69 3.99
CA LEU A 119 -3.94 -2.68 5.45
C LEU A 119 -5.25 -2.53 6.22
N GLU A 120 -6.13 -1.63 5.78
CA GLU A 120 -7.41 -1.38 6.44
C GLU A 120 -8.38 -2.56 6.30
N ARG A 121 -8.26 -3.40 5.27
CA ARG A 121 -9.27 -4.42 4.93
C ARG A 121 -8.79 -5.88 5.03
N GLY A 122 -7.50 -6.16 5.17
CA GLY A 122 -6.96 -7.52 5.30
C GLY A 122 -6.36 -7.83 6.68
N ALA A 123 -6.74 -8.94 7.31
CA ALA A 123 -6.15 -9.40 8.57
C ALA A 123 -4.90 -10.26 8.38
N THR A 124 -4.64 -10.72 7.16
CA THR A 124 -3.43 -11.44 6.81
C THR A 124 -2.78 -10.84 5.58
N ALA A 125 -1.51 -11.20 5.36
CA ALA A 125 -0.77 -10.77 4.18
C ALA A 125 -1.48 -11.21 2.88
N HIS A 126 -2.09 -12.40 2.85
CA HIS A 126 -2.86 -12.88 1.70
C HIS A 126 -4.19 -12.14 1.54
N GLU A 127 -4.94 -11.92 2.62
CA GLU A 127 -6.20 -11.15 2.52
C GLU A 127 -5.94 -9.72 2.03
N ALA A 128 -4.87 -9.08 2.49
CA ALA A 128 -4.49 -7.76 2.01
C ALA A 128 -4.10 -7.78 0.52
N LEU A 129 -3.45 -8.84 0.05
CA LEU A 129 -3.18 -9.05 -1.38
C LEU A 129 -4.48 -9.17 -2.18
N ASP A 130 -5.40 -10.00 -1.70
CA ASP A 130 -6.67 -10.25 -2.37
C ASP A 130 -7.49 -8.94 -2.48
N VAL A 131 -7.55 -8.15 -1.42
CA VAL A 131 -8.15 -6.80 -1.44
C VAL A 131 -7.52 -5.92 -2.52
N ILE A 132 -6.19 -5.88 -2.60
CA ILE A 132 -5.48 -5.07 -3.60
C ILE A 132 -5.82 -5.56 -5.02
N VAL A 133 -5.84 -6.87 -5.25
CA VAL A 133 -6.16 -7.47 -6.54
C VAL A 133 -7.62 -7.19 -6.94
N GLU A 134 -8.55 -7.30 -5.99
CA GLU A 134 -9.97 -6.98 -6.21
C GLU A 134 -10.17 -5.51 -6.57
N LEU A 135 -9.54 -4.60 -5.82
CA LEU A 135 -9.60 -3.17 -6.09
C LEU A 135 -9.00 -2.85 -7.46
N LEU A 136 -7.82 -3.40 -7.76
CA LEU A 136 -7.22 -3.26 -9.08
C LEU A 136 -8.16 -3.77 -10.17
N SER A 137 -8.79 -4.92 -9.99
CA SER A 137 -9.71 -5.47 -11.00
C SER A 137 -10.99 -4.62 -11.16
N ALA A 138 -11.50 -4.06 -10.06
CA ALA A 138 -12.70 -3.24 -10.06
C ALA A 138 -12.46 -1.82 -10.60
N THR A 139 -11.27 -1.25 -10.37
CA THR A 139 -10.91 0.10 -10.81
C THR A 139 -10.16 0.11 -12.13
N ALA A 140 -9.56 -1.01 -12.54
CA ALA A 140 -8.94 -1.14 -13.85
C ALA A 140 -10.01 -1.22 -14.94
N ARG A 141 -10.38 -0.09 -15.51
CA ARG A 141 -10.70 -0.06 -16.94
C ARG A 141 -9.40 -0.31 -17.71
N THR A 142 -8.95 -1.57 -17.77
CA THR A 142 -7.75 -2.06 -18.49
C THR A 142 -6.49 -1.21 -18.28
N THR A 143 -5.92 -1.21 -17.08
CA THR A 143 -4.54 -0.75 -16.87
C THR A 143 -3.59 -1.92 -17.13
N THR A 144 -2.62 -1.73 -18.03
CA THR A 144 -1.43 -2.60 -18.08
C THR A 144 -0.69 -2.39 -16.76
N PRO A 145 -0.23 -3.44 -16.06
CA PRO A 145 0.21 -3.29 -14.69
C PRO A 145 1.54 -2.51 -14.67
N THR A 146 1.54 -1.29 -14.12
CA THR A 146 2.68 -0.84 -13.33
C THR A 146 2.81 -1.87 -12.23
N ARG A 147 3.86 -2.71 -12.31
CA ARG A 147 4.02 -3.83 -11.40
C ARG A 147 4.42 -3.28 -10.03
N CYS A 148 3.45 -2.80 -9.28
CA CYS A 148 3.58 -2.57 -7.84
C CYS A 148 3.81 -3.96 -7.25
N THR A 149 5.07 -4.31 -7.00
CA THR A 149 5.37 -5.53 -6.28
C THR A 149 5.04 -5.27 -4.81
N THR A 150 3.76 -5.46 -4.46
CA THR A 150 3.40 -5.67 -3.06
C THR A 150 4.12 -6.94 -2.63
N ARG A 151 5.29 -6.80 -2.00
CA ARG A 151 6.05 -7.95 -1.51
C ARG A 151 5.38 -8.44 -0.23
N VAL A 152 4.29 -9.18 -0.41
CA VAL A 152 3.57 -9.88 0.63
C VAL A 152 4.41 -11.08 1.03
N THR A 153 5.07 -11.00 2.19
CA THR A 153 5.89 -12.11 2.68
C THR A 153 4.97 -13.26 3.11
N ARG A 154 5.05 -14.37 2.36
CA ARG A 154 4.29 -15.59 2.62
C ARG A 154 4.82 -16.24 3.89
N THR A 155 3.98 -16.36 4.93
CA THR A 155 4.23 -17.25 6.05
C THR A 155 3.19 -18.35 6.06
N ARG A 156 3.64 -19.60 5.97
CA ARG A 156 2.85 -20.75 6.40
C ARG A 156 2.94 -20.77 7.93
N SER A 157 1.79 -20.78 8.59
CA SER A 157 1.67 -21.28 9.95
C SER A 157 1.95 -22.78 10.01
#